data_AF-A0A2N7QF27-F1
#
_entry.id   AF-A0A2N7QF27-F1
#
_cell.length_a   1.000
_cell.length_b   1.000
_cell.length_c   1.000
_cell.angle_alpha   90.00
_cell.angle_beta   90.00
_cell.angle_gamma   90.00
#
_symmetry.space_group_name_H-M   'P 1'
#
loop_
_entity.id
_entity.type
_entity.pdbx_description
1 polymer ?
#
loop_
_entity_poly.entity_id
_entity_poly.type
_entity_poly.pdbx_seq_one_letter_code
_entity_poly.pdbx_strand_id
1 'polypeptide(L)'
;MERFYAKIYFKENNVVPETLEEHTENLLKELERLKNLYREEFTKLGVNDEFWGALKLSCLFHDLGKISSHFQRKIKKQLEQSVEIPAKLNKEIPHNYISGIFLYNEEVFKQLGEDESLFDMVLFSVLFHHIREIDFDETYLKRLFEKDIKPKIQSLIWLHEKYNIDISKIKDEAPSYVYEEIKSFVYNSSNKVTSLKRKKGFILLKGLLHRIDHSASAHLPVENKRIANAEKCLICYLSKKPDFMGLKDFQNQAKQLRDRNVLFTASTGIGKTEFAINWIGEDKAFYTLPVRVSVNAMYDRFVDIFSDEYIGLLHSDSLFYGLEKSESFDDFLSFEEHITRMQTTRQLSMPITITTADQLFTAVFKYPGYEKIYATLMYSKVV
;
A
#
# COMPACT_ATOMS: atom_id res chain seq x y z
N MET A 1 19.77 4.90 -24.89
CA MET A 1 19.24 3.78 -24.09
C MET A 1 17.72 3.83 -24.19
N GLU A 2 17.07 2.72 -24.53
CA GLU A 2 15.60 2.68 -24.65
C GLU A 2 14.95 2.93 -23.28
N ARG A 3 14.05 3.92 -23.20
CA ARG A 3 13.33 4.23 -21.95
C ARG A 3 12.02 3.46 -21.89
N PHE A 4 11.80 2.84 -20.73
CA PHE A 4 10.56 2.14 -20.38
C PHE A 4 9.80 2.93 -19.34
N TYR A 5 8.53 3.16 -19.59
CA TYR A 5 7.66 3.95 -18.72
C TYR A 5 6.79 3.03 -17.87
N ALA A 6 6.65 3.35 -16.58
CA ALA A 6 5.74 2.66 -15.68
C ALA A 6 4.34 3.26 -15.73
N LYS A 7 4.26 4.60 -15.77
CA LYS A 7 3.03 5.39 -15.66
C LYS A 7 3.17 6.71 -16.44
N ILE A 8 2.03 7.37 -16.60
CA ILE A 8 1.91 8.75 -17.08
C ILE A 8 1.00 9.47 -16.09
N TYR A 9 1.37 10.68 -15.73
CA TYR A 9 0.53 11.59 -14.96
C TYR A 9 0.39 12.94 -15.67
N PHE A 10 -0.62 13.69 -15.28
CA PHE A 10 -0.87 15.03 -15.81
C PHE A 10 -0.38 16.05 -14.80
N LYS A 11 0.49 16.95 -15.24
CA LYS A 11 0.94 18.10 -14.43
C LYS A 11 0.76 19.36 -15.25
N GLU A 12 -0.05 20.29 -14.75
CA GLU A 12 -0.33 21.57 -15.44
C GLU A 12 -0.79 21.35 -16.90
N ASN A 13 -1.71 20.40 -17.12
CA ASN A 13 -2.20 19.95 -18.43
C ASN A 13 -1.15 19.31 -19.37
N ASN A 14 0.09 19.11 -18.92
CA ASN A 14 1.11 18.39 -19.66
C ASN A 14 1.18 16.93 -19.25
N VAL A 15 1.38 16.07 -20.25
CA VAL A 15 1.61 14.64 -20.06
C VAL A 15 3.05 14.43 -19.62
N VAL A 16 3.24 13.98 -18.38
CA VAL A 16 4.57 13.69 -17.83
C VAL A 16 4.71 12.18 -17.67
N PRO A 17 5.64 11.54 -18.40
CA PRO A 17 5.90 10.12 -18.24
C PRO A 17 6.80 9.87 -17.04
N GLU A 18 6.51 8.81 -16.29
CA GLU A 18 7.36 8.29 -15.23
C GLU A 18 8.03 7.01 -15.72
N THR A 19 9.36 6.97 -15.67
CA THR A 19 10.12 5.77 -16.04
C THR A 19 9.91 4.65 -15.02
N LEU A 20 10.19 3.41 -15.44
CA LEU A 20 10.12 2.25 -14.57
C LEU A 20 11.09 2.35 -13.37
N GLU A 21 12.26 2.92 -13.62
CA GLU A 21 13.28 3.19 -12.60
C GLU A 21 12.79 4.25 -11.60
N GLU A 22 12.32 5.42 -12.08
CA GLU A 22 11.78 6.49 -11.23
C GLU A 22 10.62 6.00 -10.35
N HIS A 23 9.66 5.27 -10.94
CA HIS A 23 8.54 4.69 -10.17
C HIS A 23 9.05 3.75 -9.08
N THR A 24 10.01 2.90 -9.41
CA THR A 24 10.59 1.94 -8.46
C THR A 24 11.35 2.66 -7.33
N GLU A 25 12.09 3.73 -7.63
CA GLU A 25 12.74 4.57 -6.61
C GLU A 25 11.72 5.25 -5.70
N ASN A 26 10.59 5.70 -6.25
CA ASN A 26 9.48 6.24 -5.47
C ASN A 26 8.92 5.19 -4.49
N LEU A 27 8.75 3.94 -4.92
CA LEU A 27 8.36 2.84 -4.02
C LEU A 27 9.38 2.64 -2.89
N LEU A 28 10.68 2.61 -3.21
CA LEU A 28 11.72 2.36 -2.21
C LEU A 28 11.83 3.50 -1.19
N LYS A 29 11.65 4.75 -1.62
CA LYS A 29 11.55 5.89 -0.71
C LYS A 29 10.41 5.73 0.29
N GLU A 30 9.25 5.27 -0.18
CA GLU A 30 8.09 5.07 0.67
C GLU A 30 8.21 3.82 1.55
N LEU A 31 8.89 2.77 1.09
CA LEU A 31 9.30 1.64 1.92
C LEU A 31 10.15 2.11 3.11
N GLU A 32 11.18 2.92 2.85
CA GLU A 32 12.04 3.45 3.92
C GLU A 32 11.28 4.39 4.86
N ARG A 33 10.38 5.22 4.34
CA ARG A 33 9.49 6.05 5.17
C ARG A 33 8.68 5.17 6.12
N LEU A 34 8.03 4.13 5.62
CA LEU A 34 7.23 3.20 6.42
C LEU A 34 8.08 2.50 7.49
N LYS A 35 9.24 1.95 7.08
CA LYS A 35 10.18 1.26 7.97
C LYS A 35 10.65 2.16 9.10
N ASN A 36 10.92 3.44 8.82
CA ASN A 36 11.40 4.39 9.82
C ASN A 36 10.30 4.86 10.77
N LEU A 37 9.08 5.09 10.26
CA LEU A 37 7.96 5.56 11.09
C LEU A 37 7.40 4.49 12.02
N TYR A 38 7.46 3.21 11.66
CA TYR A 38 6.79 2.11 12.40
C TYR A 38 7.72 0.93 12.72
N ARG A 39 9.03 1.19 12.85
CA ARG A 39 10.05 0.15 13.11
C ARG A 39 9.70 -0.71 14.32
N GLU A 40 9.27 -0.08 15.40
CA GLU A 40 9.01 -0.77 16.67
C GLU A 40 7.80 -1.71 16.57
N GLU A 41 6.72 -1.27 15.95
CA GLU A 41 5.52 -2.08 15.73
C GLU A 41 5.81 -3.25 14.82
N PHE A 42 6.55 -3.04 13.73
CA PHE A 42 6.96 -4.13 12.85
C PHE A 42 7.87 -5.13 13.58
N THR A 43 8.79 -4.66 14.43
CA THR A 43 9.62 -5.54 15.27
C THR A 43 8.76 -6.38 16.22
N LYS A 44 7.76 -5.77 16.89
CA LYS A 44 6.79 -6.49 17.73
C LYS A 44 5.96 -7.52 16.93
N LEU A 45 5.75 -7.29 15.64
CA LEU A 45 5.07 -8.23 14.73
C LEU A 45 5.96 -9.37 14.25
N GLY A 46 7.26 -9.38 14.59
CA GLY A 46 8.24 -10.37 14.15
C GLY A 46 8.83 -10.08 12.77
N VAL A 47 8.72 -8.84 12.28
CA VAL A 47 9.36 -8.42 11.03
C VAL A 47 10.85 -8.25 11.26
N ASN A 48 11.66 -9.01 10.51
CA ASN A 48 13.11 -8.99 10.54
C ASN A 48 13.68 -8.39 9.23
N ASP A 49 15.01 -8.33 9.11
CA ASP A 49 15.67 -7.80 7.91
C ASP A 49 15.42 -8.64 6.66
N GLU A 50 15.23 -9.95 6.79
CA GLU A 50 14.86 -10.83 5.67
C GLU A 50 13.50 -10.45 5.09
N PHE A 51 12.50 -10.17 5.94
CA PHE A 51 11.20 -9.68 5.50
C PHE A 51 11.33 -8.31 4.80
N TRP A 52 12.13 -7.39 5.33
CA TRP A 52 12.38 -6.10 4.67
C TRP A 52 13.07 -6.30 3.32
N GLY A 53 14.01 -7.24 3.22
CA GLY A 53 14.63 -7.65 1.96
C GLY A 53 13.62 -8.20 0.96
N ALA A 54 12.72 -9.08 1.41
CA ALA A 54 11.64 -9.63 0.59
C ALA A 54 10.65 -8.55 0.11
N LEU A 55 10.29 -7.60 0.97
CA LEU A 55 9.45 -6.47 0.58
C LEU A 55 10.17 -5.54 -0.41
N LYS A 56 11.46 -5.28 -0.20
CA LYS A 56 12.29 -4.50 -1.13
C LYS A 56 12.36 -5.16 -2.51
N LEU A 57 12.62 -6.47 -2.57
CA LEU A 57 12.61 -7.24 -3.81
C LEU A 57 11.23 -7.21 -4.47
N SER A 58 10.15 -7.30 -3.68
CA SER A 58 8.79 -7.17 -4.21
C SER A 58 8.59 -5.80 -4.88
N CYS A 59 9.03 -4.70 -4.25
CA CYS A 59 8.96 -3.36 -4.85
C CYS A 59 9.76 -3.27 -6.16
N LEU A 60 11.01 -3.75 -6.16
CA LEU A 60 11.89 -3.75 -7.33
C LEU A 60 11.32 -4.53 -8.52
N PHE A 61 10.63 -5.64 -8.26
CA PHE A 61 10.25 -6.59 -9.31
C PHE A 61 8.79 -6.49 -9.76
N HIS A 62 7.86 -5.96 -8.93
CA HIS A 62 6.41 -6.09 -9.19
C HIS A 62 5.96 -5.57 -10.56
N ASP A 63 6.61 -4.52 -11.06
CA ASP A 63 6.24 -3.82 -12.29
C ASP A 63 7.23 -4.04 -13.45
N LEU A 64 8.26 -4.88 -13.30
CA LEU A 64 9.26 -5.08 -14.38
C LEU A 64 8.66 -5.62 -15.67
N GLY A 65 7.56 -6.36 -15.61
CA GLY A 65 6.80 -6.81 -16.78
C GLY A 65 6.22 -5.68 -17.65
N LYS A 66 6.23 -4.44 -17.16
CA LYS A 66 5.85 -3.25 -17.95
C LYS A 66 6.80 -2.97 -19.11
N ILE A 67 7.96 -3.61 -19.19
CA ILE A 67 8.85 -3.50 -20.36
C ILE A 67 8.27 -4.16 -21.63
N SER A 68 7.24 -4.99 -21.50
CA SER A 68 6.57 -5.62 -22.63
C SER A 68 6.12 -4.60 -23.67
N SER A 69 6.28 -4.93 -24.96
CA SER A 69 5.91 -4.02 -26.06
C SER A 69 4.43 -3.67 -26.04
N HIS A 70 3.56 -4.59 -25.61
CA HIS A 70 2.13 -4.31 -25.46
C HIS A 70 1.85 -3.22 -24.41
N PHE A 71 2.46 -3.32 -23.24
CA PHE A 71 2.29 -2.32 -22.19
C PHE A 71 2.88 -0.97 -22.62
N GLN A 72 4.12 -0.98 -23.13
CA GLN A 72 4.77 0.23 -23.61
C GLN A 72 4.01 0.90 -24.76
N ARG A 73 3.40 0.14 -25.68
CA ARG A 73 2.57 0.71 -26.74
C ARG A 73 1.40 1.51 -26.20
N LYS A 74 0.76 1.06 -25.11
CA LYS A 74 -0.36 1.79 -24.50
C LYS A 74 0.09 3.12 -23.91
N ILE A 75 1.21 3.12 -23.19
CA ILE A 75 1.76 4.33 -22.57
C ILE A 75 2.33 5.28 -23.65
N LYS A 76 3.23 4.78 -24.50
CA LYS A 76 3.89 5.58 -25.54
C LYS A 76 2.91 6.15 -26.57
N LYS A 77 1.77 5.51 -26.81
CA LYS A 77 0.68 6.10 -27.63
C LYS A 77 0.16 7.42 -27.07
N GLN A 78 0.08 7.58 -25.74
CA GLN A 78 -0.30 8.84 -25.11
C GLN A 78 0.77 9.93 -25.24
N LEU A 79 2.01 9.54 -25.54
CA LEU A 79 3.15 10.41 -25.81
C LEU A 79 3.38 10.60 -27.32
N GLU A 80 2.42 10.22 -28.16
CA GLU A 80 2.50 10.26 -29.62
C GLU A 80 3.70 9.46 -30.19
N GLN A 81 4.15 8.44 -29.46
CA GLN A 81 5.25 7.55 -29.84
C GLN A 81 4.71 6.19 -30.29
N SER A 82 5.35 5.61 -31.31
CA SER A 82 5.04 4.27 -31.79
C SER A 82 5.93 3.22 -31.13
N VAL A 83 5.35 2.02 -30.94
CA VAL A 83 6.07 0.84 -30.44
C VAL A 83 5.69 -0.33 -31.34
N GLU A 84 6.68 -0.95 -31.95
CA GLU A 84 6.47 -2.16 -32.73
C GLU A 84 6.25 -3.35 -31.79
N ILE A 85 5.27 -4.17 -32.13
CA ILE A 85 5.00 -5.42 -31.42
C ILE A 85 5.64 -6.56 -32.22
N PRO A 86 6.49 -7.39 -31.60
CA PRO A 86 7.11 -8.50 -32.29
C PRO A 86 6.09 -9.42 -32.96
N ALA A 87 6.45 -9.91 -34.16
CA ALA A 87 5.57 -10.76 -34.94
C ALA A 87 5.13 -12.02 -34.16
N LYS A 88 3.84 -12.36 -34.28
CA LYS A 88 3.14 -13.46 -33.59
C LYS A 88 2.86 -13.21 -32.09
N LEU A 89 2.97 -11.96 -31.62
CA LEU A 89 2.46 -11.51 -30.32
C LEU A 89 1.23 -10.60 -30.53
N ASN A 90 0.06 -11.22 -30.67
CA ASN A 90 -1.21 -10.53 -30.93
C ASN A 90 -2.01 -10.16 -29.67
N LYS A 91 -1.49 -10.46 -28.47
CA LYS A 91 -2.23 -10.45 -27.22
C LYS A 91 -1.36 -9.94 -26.08
N GLU A 92 -1.92 -9.06 -25.27
CA GLU A 92 -1.24 -8.56 -24.09
C GLU A 92 -1.31 -9.59 -22.96
N ILE A 93 -0.15 -9.97 -22.43
CA ILE A 93 -0.08 -10.66 -21.14
C ILE A 93 0.00 -9.60 -20.05
N PRO A 94 -0.79 -9.70 -18.97
CA PRO A 94 -0.69 -8.82 -17.82
C PRO A 94 0.73 -8.68 -17.28
N HIS A 95 1.17 -7.45 -17.03
CA HIS A 95 2.55 -7.14 -16.65
C HIS A 95 2.98 -7.86 -15.37
N ASN A 96 2.09 -8.04 -14.40
CA ASN A 96 2.33 -8.77 -13.15
C ASN A 96 2.78 -10.23 -13.37
N TYR A 97 2.24 -10.91 -14.38
CA TYR A 97 2.65 -12.27 -14.72
C TYR A 97 4.03 -12.29 -15.39
N ILE A 98 4.32 -11.30 -16.23
CA ILE A 98 5.65 -11.13 -16.84
C ILE A 98 6.69 -10.78 -15.77
N SER A 99 6.35 -9.92 -14.81
CA SER A 99 7.20 -9.54 -13.67
C SER A 99 7.68 -10.76 -12.87
N GLY A 100 6.83 -11.78 -12.72
CA GLY A 100 7.21 -13.02 -12.03
C GLY A 100 8.35 -13.78 -12.71
N ILE A 101 8.56 -13.63 -14.02
CA ILE A 101 9.64 -14.30 -14.75
C ILE A 101 11.01 -13.83 -14.24
N PHE A 102 11.15 -12.53 -13.96
CA PHE A 102 12.40 -11.94 -13.50
C PHE A 102 12.84 -12.42 -12.11
N LEU A 103 11.90 -12.93 -11.29
CA LEU A 103 12.21 -13.46 -9.96
C LEU A 103 12.95 -14.80 -10.03
N TYR A 104 12.83 -15.57 -11.11
CA TYR A 104 13.55 -16.84 -11.30
C TYR A 104 15.00 -16.60 -11.74
N ASN A 105 15.78 -15.93 -10.87
CA ASN A 105 17.16 -15.52 -11.09
C ASN A 105 18.03 -15.81 -9.84
N GLU A 106 19.28 -16.22 -10.04
CA GLU A 106 20.20 -16.62 -8.96
C GLU A 106 20.48 -15.52 -7.93
N GLU A 107 20.58 -14.26 -8.35
CA GLU A 107 20.83 -13.15 -7.42
C GLU A 107 19.61 -12.88 -6.52
N VAL A 108 18.39 -13.09 -7.05
CA VAL A 108 17.16 -13.00 -6.25
C VAL A 108 17.13 -14.12 -5.19
N PHE A 109 17.47 -15.34 -5.57
CA PHE A 109 17.56 -16.46 -4.62
C PHE A 109 18.62 -16.21 -3.55
N LYS A 110 19.80 -15.69 -3.91
CA LYS A 110 20.86 -15.34 -2.94
C LYS A 110 20.41 -14.29 -1.94
N GLN A 111 19.65 -13.27 -2.37
CA GLN A 111 19.17 -12.21 -1.48
C GLN A 111 18.06 -12.67 -0.54
N LEU A 112 17.23 -13.62 -0.95
CA LEU A 112 16.16 -14.19 -0.11
C LEU A 112 16.66 -15.29 0.83
N GLY A 113 17.86 -15.82 0.61
CA GLY A 113 18.44 -16.90 1.39
C GLY A 113 17.77 -18.24 1.09
N GLU A 114 17.92 -19.20 2.01
CA GLU A 114 17.43 -20.58 1.86
C GLU A 114 15.96 -20.76 2.27
N ASP A 115 15.30 -19.71 2.78
CA ASP A 115 13.87 -19.79 3.14
C ASP A 115 13.01 -19.75 1.87
N GLU A 116 12.71 -20.93 1.33
CA GLU A 116 11.79 -21.12 0.19
C GLU A 116 10.45 -20.42 0.41
N SER A 117 10.02 -20.24 1.67
CA SER A 117 8.76 -19.59 1.96
C SER A 117 8.77 -18.08 1.73
N LEU A 118 9.93 -17.41 1.81
CA LEU A 118 10.06 -16.00 1.45
C LEU A 118 9.97 -15.80 -0.06
N PHE A 119 10.60 -16.67 -0.85
CA PHE A 119 10.48 -16.63 -2.30
C PHE A 119 9.02 -16.76 -2.74
N ASP A 120 8.29 -17.72 -2.19
CA ASP A 120 6.85 -17.84 -2.45
C ASP A 120 6.09 -16.57 -2.07
N MET A 121 6.38 -15.98 -0.91
CA MET A 121 5.71 -14.73 -0.50
C MET A 121 5.95 -13.60 -1.51
N VAL A 122 7.19 -13.42 -1.98
CA VAL A 122 7.55 -12.42 -2.99
C VAL A 122 6.87 -12.73 -4.32
N LEU A 123 7.04 -13.97 -4.83
CA LEU A 123 6.49 -14.39 -6.10
C LEU A 123 4.98 -14.20 -6.15
N PHE A 124 4.24 -14.69 -5.17
CA PHE A 124 2.78 -14.56 -5.17
C PHE A 124 2.30 -13.13 -4.90
N SER A 125 3.09 -12.31 -4.21
CA SER A 125 2.78 -10.88 -4.07
C SER A 125 2.97 -10.15 -5.39
N VAL A 126 4.03 -10.44 -6.13
CA VAL A 126 4.29 -9.89 -7.48
C VAL A 126 3.28 -10.41 -8.49
N LEU A 127 2.96 -11.71 -8.52
CA LEU A 127 2.02 -12.26 -9.49
C LEU A 127 0.58 -11.79 -9.26
N PHE A 128 0.18 -11.54 -8.01
CA PHE A 128 -1.22 -11.26 -7.65
C PHE A 128 -1.44 -9.92 -6.95
N HIS A 129 -0.55 -8.93 -7.21
CA HIS A 129 -0.82 -7.55 -6.82
C HIS A 129 -1.99 -6.93 -7.62
N HIS A 130 -2.28 -7.48 -8.79
CA HIS A 130 -3.53 -7.28 -9.54
C HIS A 130 -4.07 -8.63 -9.99
N ILE A 131 -5.31 -8.96 -9.62
CA ILE A 131 -5.97 -10.18 -10.12
C ILE A 131 -6.51 -9.88 -11.52
N ARG A 132 -6.09 -10.67 -12.51
CA ARG A 132 -6.49 -10.51 -13.92
C ARG A 132 -6.81 -11.87 -14.53
N GLU A 133 -7.71 -11.87 -15.50
CA GLU A 133 -8.06 -13.07 -16.25
C GLU A 133 -6.83 -13.66 -16.95
N ILE A 134 -6.78 -15.00 -17.03
CA ILE A 134 -5.72 -15.74 -17.72
C ILE A 134 -6.34 -16.27 -18.99
N ASP A 135 -5.88 -15.73 -20.10
CA ASP A 135 -6.41 -16.02 -21.42
C ASP A 135 -5.28 -16.38 -22.42
N PHE A 136 -4.10 -16.73 -21.90
CA PHE A 136 -2.92 -17.20 -22.64
C PHE A 136 -2.48 -18.58 -22.13
N ASP A 137 -1.70 -19.30 -22.95
CA ASP A 137 -1.08 -20.57 -22.57
C ASP A 137 0.43 -20.44 -22.31
N GLU A 138 1.04 -21.51 -21.81
CA GLU A 138 2.48 -21.57 -21.52
C GLU A 138 3.33 -21.28 -22.77
N THR A 139 2.92 -21.80 -23.93
CA THR A 139 3.64 -21.65 -25.20
C THR A 139 3.66 -20.18 -25.63
N TYR A 140 2.57 -19.46 -25.40
CA TYR A 140 2.45 -18.04 -25.65
C TYR A 140 3.34 -17.21 -24.72
N LEU A 141 3.35 -17.53 -23.42
CA LEU A 141 4.21 -16.85 -22.44
C LEU A 141 5.70 -17.05 -22.76
N LYS A 142 6.13 -18.27 -23.12
CA LYS A 142 7.49 -18.55 -23.60
C LYS A 142 7.85 -17.73 -24.83
N ARG A 143 6.94 -17.68 -25.80
CA ARG A 143 7.15 -16.91 -27.04
C ARG A 143 7.29 -15.42 -26.75
N LEU A 144 6.46 -14.88 -25.84
CA LEU A 144 6.55 -13.49 -25.41
C LEU A 144 7.89 -13.23 -24.71
N PHE A 145 8.32 -14.12 -23.82
CA PHE A 145 9.62 -14.00 -23.15
C PHE A 145 10.77 -13.93 -24.17
N GLU A 146 10.87 -14.88 -25.09
CA GLU A 146 11.97 -14.94 -26.06
C GLU A 146 11.99 -13.77 -27.06
N LYS A 147 10.81 -13.35 -27.55
CA LYS A 147 10.73 -12.35 -28.63
C LYS A 147 10.62 -10.92 -28.16
N ASP A 148 10.12 -10.68 -26.96
CA ASP A 148 9.80 -9.34 -26.46
C ASP A 148 10.64 -8.98 -25.24
N ILE A 149 10.69 -9.87 -24.24
CA ILE A 149 11.27 -9.55 -22.94
C ILE A 149 12.80 -9.75 -22.93
N LYS A 150 13.28 -10.90 -23.38
CA LYS A 150 14.70 -11.27 -23.37
C LYS A 150 15.60 -10.26 -24.09
N PRO A 151 15.25 -9.73 -25.28
CA PRO A 151 16.03 -8.70 -25.95
C PRO A 151 16.13 -7.38 -25.18
N LYS A 152 15.20 -7.12 -24.25
CA LYS A 152 15.11 -5.88 -23.48
C LYS A 152 15.75 -5.97 -22.10
N ILE A 153 16.15 -7.15 -21.62
CA ILE A 153 16.72 -7.31 -20.26
C ILE A 153 17.87 -6.34 -19.99
N GLN A 154 18.73 -6.10 -20.99
CA GLN A 154 19.88 -5.19 -20.84
C GLN A 154 19.47 -3.73 -20.53
N SER A 155 18.24 -3.31 -20.85
CA SER A 155 17.77 -1.96 -20.50
C SER A 155 17.47 -1.79 -19.01
N LEU A 156 17.47 -2.88 -18.24
CA LEU A 156 17.26 -2.89 -16.80
C LEU A 156 18.58 -2.92 -16.02
N ILE A 157 19.68 -2.45 -16.63
CA ILE A 157 21.03 -2.42 -16.04
C ILE A 157 21.09 -1.65 -14.71
N TRP A 158 20.19 -0.69 -14.51
CA TRP A 158 20.06 0.07 -13.26
C TRP A 158 19.81 -0.83 -12.04
N LEU A 159 19.22 -2.02 -12.20
CA LEU A 159 19.08 -3.01 -11.12
C LEU A 159 20.44 -3.49 -10.62
N HIS A 160 21.37 -3.73 -11.54
CA HIS A 160 22.73 -4.10 -11.20
C HIS A 160 23.50 -2.91 -10.62
N GLU A 161 23.47 -1.77 -11.31
CA GLU A 161 24.24 -0.58 -10.94
C GLU A 161 23.85 -0.01 -9.57
N LYS A 162 22.56 -0.01 -9.22
CA LYS A 162 22.05 0.59 -7.97
C LYS A 162 21.80 -0.41 -6.85
N TYR A 163 21.44 -1.65 -7.19
CA TYR A 163 20.99 -2.63 -6.21
C TYR A 163 21.79 -3.93 -6.20
N ASN A 164 22.83 -4.03 -7.04
CA ASN A 164 23.67 -5.21 -7.19
C ASN A 164 22.86 -6.48 -7.51
N ILE A 165 21.84 -6.34 -8.38
CA ILE A 165 21.00 -7.45 -8.85
C ILE A 165 21.18 -7.60 -10.36
N ASP A 166 21.96 -8.60 -10.77
CA ASP A 166 22.17 -8.91 -12.18
C ASP A 166 21.11 -9.89 -12.70
N ILE A 167 20.17 -9.36 -13.48
CA ILE A 167 19.12 -10.14 -14.16
C ILE A 167 19.47 -10.53 -15.60
N SER A 168 20.73 -10.39 -16.03
CA SER A 168 21.16 -10.79 -17.38
C SER A 168 20.99 -12.29 -17.64
N LYS A 169 21.05 -13.10 -16.58
CA LYS A 169 20.91 -14.57 -16.61
C LYS A 169 19.57 -15.00 -15.99
N ILE A 170 18.49 -14.88 -16.76
CA ILE A 170 17.19 -15.48 -16.42
C ILE A 170 17.13 -16.89 -17.01
N LYS A 171 16.61 -17.85 -16.26
CA LYS A 171 16.42 -19.24 -16.73
C LYS A 171 15.44 -19.27 -17.90
N ASP A 172 15.77 -20.01 -18.96
CA ASP A 172 14.88 -20.15 -20.14
C ASP A 172 13.55 -20.84 -19.78
N GLU A 173 13.54 -21.62 -18.70
CA GLU A 173 12.37 -22.30 -18.13
C GLU A 173 11.52 -21.40 -17.22
N ALA A 174 11.99 -20.20 -16.85
CA ALA A 174 11.26 -19.29 -15.96
C ALA A 174 9.81 -19.01 -16.39
N PRO A 175 9.48 -18.81 -17.68
CA PRO A 175 8.10 -18.70 -18.14
C PRO A 175 7.23 -19.92 -17.79
N SER A 176 7.77 -21.15 -17.86
CA SER A 176 7.05 -22.37 -17.48
C SER A 176 6.73 -22.37 -16.00
N TYR A 177 7.73 -22.12 -15.16
CA TYR A 177 7.55 -22.11 -13.71
C TYR A 177 6.51 -21.07 -13.27
N VAL A 178 6.57 -19.87 -13.86
CA VAL A 178 5.56 -18.83 -13.63
C VAL A 178 4.17 -19.28 -14.05
N TYR A 179 4.03 -19.87 -15.24
CA TYR A 179 2.73 -20.33 -15.72
C TYR A 179 2.12 -21.41 -14.80
N GLU A 180 2.93 -22.36 -14.34
CA GLU A 180 2.52 -23.39 -13.39
C GLU A 180 2.05 -22.79 -12.06
N GLU A 181 2.79 -21.83 -11.49
CA GLU A 181 2.43 -21.18 -10.23
C GLU A 181 1.16 -20.31 -10.36
N ILE A 182 0.97 -19.66 -11.52
CA ILE A 182 -0.26 -18.93 -11.83
C ILE A 182 -1.47 -19.89 -11.82
N LYS A 183 -1.37 -21.04 -12.50
CA LYS A 183 -2.43 -22.05 -12.53
C LYS A 183 -2.68 -22.59 -11.12
N SER A 184 -1.63 -22.95 -10.39
CA SER A 184 -1.69 -23.43 -9.00
C SER A 184 -2.50 -22.49 -8.10
N PHE A 185 -2.27 -21.18 -8.24
CA PHE A 185 -2.95 -20.17 -7.42
C PHE A 185 -4.42 -19.97 -7.79
N VAL A 186 -4.73 -19.88 -9.09
CA VAL A 186 -6.07 -19.58 -9.59
C VAL A 186 -7.02 -20.74 -9.38
N TYR A 187 -6.57 -21.98 -9.63
CA TYR A 187 -7.40 -23.17 -9.39
C TYR A 187 -7.36 -23.63 -7.93
N ASN A 188 -6.60 -22.94 -7.07
CA ASN A 188 -6.36 -23.30 -5.68
C ASN A 188 -5.99 -24.79 -5.54
N SER A 189 -5.21 -25.30 -6.49
CA SER A 189 -5.00 -26.73 -6.71
C SER A 189 -3.83 -27.29 -5.90
N SER A 190 -3.19 -26.49 -5.05
CA SER A 190 -2.10 -26.91 -4.19
C SER A 190 -2.29 -26.51 -2.72
N ASN A 191 -1.86 -27.41 -1.83
CA ASN A 191 -1.79 -27.16 -0.39
C ASN A 191 -0.85 -25.99 -0.06
N LYS A 192 0.19 -25.80 -0.89
CA LYS A 192 1.14 -24.68 -0.84
C LYS A 192 0.42 -23.33 -0.87
N VAL A 193 -0.39 -23.09 -1.90
CA VAL A 193 -1.14 -21.83 -2.08
C VAL A 193 -2.12 -21.60 -0.93
N THR A 194 -2.85 -22.64 -0.55
CA THR A 194 -3.84 -22.54 0.55
C THR A 194 -3.16 -22.22 1.88
N SER A 195 -1.98 -22.80 2.13
CA SER A 195 -1.16 -22.49 3.31
C SER A 195 -0.64 -21.04 3.26
N LEU A 196 -0.07 -20.63 2.14
CA LEU A 196 0.48 -19.30 1.93
C LEU A 196 -0.56 -18.19 2.16
N LYS A 197 -1.77 -18.32 1.58
CA LYS A 197 -2.88 -17.35 1.76
C LYS A 197 -3.31 -17.16 3.22
N ARG A 198 -2.92 -18.06 4.13
CA ARG A 198 -3.19 -17.95 5.58
C ARG A 198 -1.99 -17.47 6.39
N LYS A 199 -0.79 -17.41 5.80
CA LYS A 199 0.41 -16.94 6.49
C LYS A 199 0.30 -15.44 6.76
N LYS A 200 0.45 -15.05 8.04
CA LYS A 200 0.45 -13.65 8.46
C LYS A 200 1.53 -12.84 7.73
N GLY A 201 2.73 -13.40 7.56
CA GLY A 201 3.83 -12.77 6.82
C GLY A 201 3.46 -12.48 5.37
N PHE A 202 2.81 -13.41 4.68
CA PHE A 202 2.35 -13.19 3.29
C PHE A 202 1.32 -12.06 3.20
N ILE A 203 0.30 -12.08 4.07
CA ILE A 203 -0.74 -11.05 4.12
C ILE A 203 -0.10 -9.68 4.39
N LEU A 204 0.85 -9.62 5.31
CA LEU A 204 1.57 -8.40 5.63
C LEU A 204 2.39 -7.91 4.43
N LEU A 205 3.23 -8.77 3.84
CA LEU A 205 4.11 -8.42 2.72
C LEU A 205 3.31 -7.92 1.51
N LYS A 206 2.30 -8.68 1.09
CA LYS A 206 1.44 -8.30 -0.04
C LYS A 206 0.67 -7.02 0.24
N GLY A 207 0.12 -6.89 1.44
CA GLY A 207 -0.61 -5.69 1.84
C GLY A 207 0.29 -4.45 1.87
N LEU A 208 1.51 -4.55 2.39
CA LEU A 208 2.48 -3.45 2.38
C LEU A 208 2.92 -3.10 0.95
N LEU A 209 3.17 -4.10 0.09
CA LEU A 209 3.47 -3.86 -1.33
C LEU A 209 2.35 -3.04 -2.01
N HIS A 210 1.08 -3.40 -1.81
CA HIS A 210 -0.05 -2.63 -2.35
C HIS A 210 -0.06 -1.19 -1.82
N ARG A 211 0.20 -1.00 -0.52
CA ARG A 211 0.22 0.35 0.06
C ARG A 211 1.33 1.20 -0.54
N ILE A 212 2.52 0.63 -0.66
CA ILE A 212 3.69 1.31 -1.20
C ILE A 212 3.50 1.64 -2.69
N ASP A 213 3.04 0.69 -3.52
CA ASP A 213 2.76 0.98 -4.94
C ASP A 213 1.68 2.04 -5.10
N HIS A 214 0.55 1.93 -4.39
CA HIS A 214 -0.52 2.93 -4.49
C HIS A 214 -0.09 4.31 -4.00
N SER A 215 0.74 4.38 -2.96
CA SER A 215 1.31 5.61 -2.43
C SER A 215 2.25 6.26 -3.45
N ALA A 216 3.22 5.50 -3.97
CA ALA A 216 4.14 5.98 -4.99
C ALA A 216 3.40 6.46 -6.25
N SER A 217 2.38 5.71 -6.70
CA SER A 217 1.52 6.07 -7.83
C SER A 217 0.81 7.40 -7.67
N ALA A 218 0.42 7.73 -6.45
CA ALA A 218 -0.30 8.95 -6.14
C ALA A 218 0.66 10.10 -5.82
N HIS A 219 1.97 9.83 -5.73
CA HIS A 219 2.96 10.74 -5.16
C HIS A 219 2.58 11.23 -3.75
N LEU A 220 1.91 10.36 -3.00
CA LEU A 220 1.48 10.62 -1.63
C LEU A 220 2.29 9.76 -0.66
N PRO A 221 2.54 10.22 0.57
CA PRO A 221 3.26 9.43 1.55
C PRO A 221 2.48 8.15 1.91
N VAL A 222 3.17 7.02 2.02
CA VAL A 222 2.53 5.74 2.41
C VAL A 222 2.02 5.82 3.85
N GLU A 223 2.71 6.60 4.68
CA GLU A 223 2.31 6.99 6.03
C GLU A 223 2.68 8.44 6.31
N ASN A 224 1.74 9.16 6.91
CA ASN A 224 2.01 10.49 7.45
C ASN A 224 2.76 10.41 8.79
N LYS A 225 3.38 11.52 9.17
CA LYS A 225 4.03 11.64 10.47
C LYS A 225 2.99 11.45 11.57
N ARG A 226 3.39 10.77 12.65
CA ARG A 226 2.55 10.55 13.83
C ARG A 226 2.21 11.88 14.52
N ILE A 227 1.11 11.85 15.26
CA ILE A 227 0.73 12.94 16.16
C ILE A 227 1.64 12.87 17.38
N ALA A 228 2.55 13.83 17.50
CA ALA A 228 3.41 13.94 18.68
C ALA A 228 2.63 14.52 19.87
N ASN A 229 2.88 14.00 21.07
CA ASN A 229 2.28 14.47 22.32
C ASN A 229 0.75 14.55 22.28
N ALA A 230 0.06 13.51 21.76
CA ALA A 230 -1.40 13.52 21.56
C ALA A 230 -2.20 13.93 22.82
N GLU A 231 -1.74 13.54 24.01
CA GLU A 231 -2.33 13.96 25.28
C GLU A 231 -2.25 15.48 25.49
N LYS A 232 -1.12 16.10 25.18
CA LYS A 232 -0.94 17.54 25.32
C LYS A 232 -1.91 18.28 24.40
N CYS A 233 -2.07 17.83 23.16
CA CYS A 233 -3.07 18.36 22.23
C CYS A 233 -4.49 18.26 22.80
N LEU A 234 -4.83 17.09 23.37
CA LEU A 234 -6.11 16.89 24.05
C LEU A 234 -6.32 17.85 25.23
N ILE A 235 -5.32 17.99 26.11
CA ILE A 235 -5.38 18.91 27.26
C ILE A 235 -5.54 20.35 26.78
N CYS A 236 -4.80 20.78 25.76
CA CYS A 236 -4.92 22.12 25.18
C CYS A 236 -6.33 22.38 24.63
N TYR A 237 -6.94 21.40 23.95
CA TYR A 237 -8.32 21.50 23.48
C TYR A 237 -9.32 21.59 24.66
N LEU A 238 -9.18 20.72 25.67
CA LEU A 238 -10.09 20.68 26.80
C LEU A 238 -9.97 21.90 27.72
N SER A 239 -8.78 22.49 27.86
CA SER A 239 -8.53 23.68 28.68
C SER A 239 -9.28 24.93 28.21
N LYS A 240 -9.79 24.91 26.96
CA LYS A 240 -10.67 25.97 26.44
C LYS A 240 -12.08 25.90 27.04
N LYS A 241 -12.44 24.80 27.72
CA LYS A 241 -13.74 24.61 28.34
C LYS A 241 -13.74 25.16 29.77
N PRO A 242 -14.77 25.92 30.19
CA PRO A 242 -14.78 26.61 31.47
C PRO A 242 -14.68 25.68 32.69
N ASP A 243 -15.20 24.45 32.59
CA ASP A 243 -15.25 23.49 33.70
C ASP A 243 -14.11 22.46 33.69
N PHE A 244 -13.04 22.69 32.90
CA PHE A 244 -11.95 21.73 32.81
C PHE A 244 -11.03 21.81 34.03
N MET A 245 -11.11 20.79 34.90
CA MET A 245 -10.29 20.64 36.11
C MET A 245 -9.14 19.63 35.94
N GLY A 246 -8.88 19.19 34.70
CA GLY A 246 -7.94 18.11 34.41
C GLY A 246 -8.64 16.82 33.95
N LEU A 247 -7.83 15.86 33.51
CA LEU A 247 -8.30 14.54 33.10
C LEU A 247 -8.69 13.70 34.32
N LYS A 248 -9.79 12.96 34.20
CA LYS A 248 -10.27 12.03 35.23
C LYS A 248 -9.30 10.87 35.40
N ASP A 249 -9.28 10.24 36.57
CA ASP A 249 -8.36 9.13 36.89
C ASP A 249 -8.39 8.02 35.85
N PHE A 250 -9.59 7.58 35.43
CA PHE A 250 -9.71 6.54 34.41
C PHE A 250 -9.14 6.98 33.05
N GLN A 251 -9.25 8.25 32.67
CA GLN A 251 -8.67 8.79 31.42
C GLN A 251 -7.14 8.80 31.49
N ASN A 252 -6.55 9.04 32.66
CA ASN A 252 -5.11 8.95 32.88
C ASN A 252 -4.60 7.50 32.86
N GLN A 253 -5.38 6.56 33.41
CA GLN A 253 -5.05 5.12 33.40
C GLN A 253 -4.91 4.53 31.99
N ALA A 254 -5.58 5.12 30.99
CA ALA A 254 -5.52 4.69 29.58
C ALA A 254 -4.09 4.52 29.04
N LYS A 255 -3.13 5.34 29.53
CA LYS A 255 -1.72 5.29 29.11
C LYS A 255 -1.04 3.96 29.42
N GLN A 256 -1.39 3.36 30.57
CA GLN A 256 -0.82 2.09 31.02
C GLN A 256 -1.42 0.90 30.28
N LEU A 257 -2.49 1.12 29.51
CA LEU A 257 -3.24 0.11 28.78
C LEU A 257 -2.94 0.12 27.28
N ARG A 258 -2.01 0.96 26.82
CA ARG A 258 -1.70 1.17 25.39
C ARG A 258 -1.32 -0.10 24.64
N ASP A 259 -0.62 -1.04 25.28
CA ASP A 259 -0.22 -2.32 24.68
C ASP A 259 -1.23 -3.46 24.97
N ARG A 260 -2.47 -3.15 25.36
CA ARG A 260 -3.51 -4.14 25.71
C ARG A 260 -4.81 -3.90 24.98
N ASN A 261 -5.56 -4.98 24.78
CA ASN A 261 -6.97 -4.90 24.39
C ASN A 261 -7.81 -4.47 25.60
N VAL A 262 -8.67 -3.46 25.43
CA VAL A 262 -9.48 -2.88 26.51
C VAL A 262 -10.96 -2.99 26.16
N LEU A 263 -11.74 -3.63 27.04
CA LEU A 263 -13.19 -3.53 27.04
C LEU A 263 -13.60 -2.48 28.08
N PHE A 264 -14.06 -1.32 27.61
CA PHE A 264 -14.41 -0.21 28.49
C PHE A 264 -15.92 0.04 28.54
N THR A 265 -16.53 -0.20 29.70
CA THR A 265 -17.95 0.04 29.94
C THR A 265 -18.14 1.25 30.85
N ALA A 266 -18.79 2.29 30.31
CA ALA A 266 -19.08 3.50 31.07
C ALA A 266 -20.30 4.25 30.49
N SER A 267 -20.94 5.09 31.30
CA SER A 267 -22.09 5.90 30.89
C SER A 267 -21.75 6.87 29.76
N THR A 268 -22.76 7.34 29.03
CA THR A 268 -22.59 8.38 28.00
C THR A 268 -22.17 9.70 28.66
N GLY A 269 -21.40 10.52 27.93
CA GLY A 269 -20.93 11.82 28.44
C GLY A 269 -19.82 11.78 29.49
N ILE A 270 -19.44 10.60 30.01
CA ILE A 270 -18.42 10.52 31.07
C ILE A 270 -16.99 10.84 30.61
N GLY A 271 -16.75 10.85 29.29
CA GLY A 271 -15.45 11.13 28.68
C GLY A 271 -14.73 9.90 28.12
N LYS A 272 -15.47 9.02 27.43
CA LYS A 272 -14.92 7.81 26.78
C LYS A 272 -13.97 8.13 25.63
N THR A 273 -14.22 9.21 24.91
CA THR A 273 -13.37 9.63 23.79
C THR A 273 -12.01 10.11 24.28
N GLU A 274 -11.95 10.86 25.38
CA GLU A 274 -10.70 11.26 26.02
C GLU A 274 -9.87 10.06 26.47
N PHE A 275 -10.53 9.05 27.05
CA PHE A 275 -9.89 7.76 27.36
C PHE A 275 -9.32 7.12 26.09
N ALA A 276 -10.12 7.01 25.03
CA ALA A 276 -9.71 6.41 23.77
C ALA A 276 -8.52 7.15 23.15
N ILE A 277 -8.50 8.48 23.16
CA ILE A 277 -7.38 9.30 22.67
C ILE A 277 -6.10 9.01 23.46
N ASN A 278 -6.18 8.98 24.79
CA ASN A 278 -5.02 8.67 25.63
C ASN A 278 -4.53 7.22 25.45
N TRP A 279 -5.46 6.29 25.20
CA TRP A 279 -5.17 4.90 24.87
C TRP A 279 -4.56 4.74 23.47
N ILE A 280 -4.99 5.53 22.49
CA ILE A 280 -4.34 5.61 21.17
C ILE A 280 -2.91 6.11 21.34
N GLY A 281 -2.73 7.24 22.04
CA GLY A 281 -1.42 7.85 22.19
C GLY A 281 -0.90 8.37 20.84
N GLU A 282 0.31 7.97 20.48
CA GLU A 282 0.96 8.39 19.22
C GLU A 282 0.86 7.29 18.14
N ASP A 283 0.15 6.21 18.41
CA ASP A 283 0.01 5.11 17.47
C ASP A 283 -0.98 5.45 16.37
N LYS A 284 -0.81 4.78 15.22
CA LYS A 284 -1.81 4.80 14.16
C LYS A 284 -3.12 4.23 14.68
N ALA A 285 -4.25 4.87 14.39
CA ALA A 285 -5.54 4.42 14.86
C ALA A 285 -6.67 4.56 13.84
N PHE A 286 -7.60 3.61 13.92
CA PHE A 286 -8.91 3.69 13.29
C PHE A 286 -9.96 3.85 14.37
N TYR A 287 -10.70 4.96 14.34
CA TYR A 287 -11.79 5.20 15.26
C TYR A 287 -13.10 4.85 14.55
N THR A 288 -13.70 3.73 14.93
CA THR A 288 -14.87 3.20 14.24
C THR A 288 -16.17 3.60 14.92
N LEU A 289 -17.15 4.03 14.13
CA LEU A 289 -18.47 4.44 14.62
C LEU A 289 -19.58 3.78 13.77
N PRO A 290 -20.75 3.48 14.37
CA PRO A 290 -21.80 2.73 13.69
C PRO A 290 -22.57 3.57 12.67
N VAL A 291 -22.61 4.90 12.80
CA VAL A 291 -23.44 5.78 11.96
C VAL A 291 -22.65 6.97 11.43
N ARG A 292 -22.94 7.37 10.18
CA ARG A 292 -22.23 8.45 9.46
C ARG A 292 -22.27 9.79 10.19
N VAL A 293 -23.42 10.17 10.76
CA VAL A 293 -23.56 11.43 11.51
C VAL A 293 -22.58 11.48 12.69
N SER A 294 -22.38 10.36 13.39
CA SER A 294 -21.41 10.27 14.48
C SER A 294 -19.97 10.27 13.96
N VAL A 295 -19.70 9.65 12.80
CA VAL A 295 -18.38 9.70 12.14
C VAL A 295 -18.00 11.16 11.85
N ASN A 296 -18.90 11.93 11.24
CA ASN A 296 -18.65 13.34 10.91
C ASN A 296 -18.43 14.20 12.17
N ALA A 297 -19.30 14.07 13.17
CA ALA A 297 -19.13 14.79 14.43
C ALA A 297 -17.84 14.41 15.17
N MET A 298 -17.41 13.15 15.08
CA MET A 298 -16.14 12.72 15.69
C MET A 298 -14.93 13.19 14.88
N TYR A 299 -15.02 13.20 13.55
CA TYR A 299 -14.00 13.78 12.69
C TYR A 299 -13.75 15.24 13.04
N ASP A 300 -14.80 16.06 13.09
CA ASP A 300 -14.70 17.48 13.45
C ASP A 300 -14.03 17.67 14.80
N ARG A 301 -14.44 16.88 15.80
CA ARG A 301 -13.83 16.93 17.12
C ARG A 301 -12.35 16.55 17.11
N PHE A 302 -11.96 15.53 16.36
CA PHE A 302 -10.55 15.13 16.26
C PHE A 302 -9.73 16.18 15.50
N VAL A 303 -10.31 16.81 14.48
CA VAL A 303 -9.71 17.96 13.77
C VAL A 303 -9.47 19.12 14.74
N ASP A 304 -10.46 19.47 15.58
CA ASP A 304 -10.29 20.54 16.57
C ASP A 304 -9.20 20.25 17.61
N ILE A 305 -8.94 18.97 17.88
CA ILE A 305 -7.93 18.52 18.85
C ILE A 305 -6.53 18.49 18.22
N PHE A 306 -6.42 17.96 16.99
CA PHE A 306 -5.13 17.58 16.41
C PHE A 306 -4.73 18.38 15.17
N SER A 307 -5.62 19.15 14.55
CA SER A 307 -5.57 19.61 13.16
C SER A 307 -5.98 18.55 12.14
N ASP A 308 -6.53 19.01 11.02
CA ASP A 308 -7.00 18.20 9.91
C ASP A 308 -5.88 17.56 9.07
N GLU A 309 -4.63 18.01 9.22
CA GLU A 309 -3.47 17.38 8.58
C GLU A 309 -3.21 15.95 9.06
N TYR A 310 -3.68 15.59 10.26
CA TYR A 310 -3.48 14.25 10.86
C TYR A 310 -4.73 13.36 10.85
N ILE A 311 -5.89 13.90 10.48
CA ILE A 311 -7.17 13.20 10.64
C ILE A 311 -7.77 12.89 9.28
N GLY A 312 -7.99 11.60 9.03
CA GLY A 312 -8.70 11.11 7.85
C GLY A 312 -10.19 10.89 8.10
N LEU A 313 -11.02 11.22 7.12
CA LEU A 313 -12.44 10.87 7.09
C LEU A 313 -12.71 9.80 6.04
N LEU A 314 -13.21 8.63 6.46
CA LEU A 314 -13.47 7.52 5.55
C LEU A 314 -14.91 6.97 5.69
N HIS A 315 -15.79 7.37 4.77
CA HIS A 315 -17.10 6.77 4.51
C HIS A 315 -17.52 7.04 3.05
N SER A 316 -18.63 6.45 2.57
CA SER A 316 -19.04 6.50 1.16
C SER A 316 -19.17 7.93 0.58
N ASP A 317 -19.58 8.89 1.41
CA ASP A 317 -19.89 10.27 0.99
C ASP A 317 -18.84 11.28 1.48
N SER A 318 -17.68 10.78 1.93
CA SER A 318 -16.60 11.63 2.48
C SER A 318 -16.10 12.70 1.51
N LEU A 319 -16.31 12.49 0.19
CA LEU A 319 -16.04 13.47 -0.87
C LEU A 319 -16.89 14.73 -0.75
N PHE A 320 -18.17 14.59 -0.44
CA PHE A 320 -19.10 15.70 -0.42
C PHE A 320 -19.03 16.48 0.89
N TYR A 321 -18.76 15.79 2.00
CA TYR A 321 -18.77 16.41 3.33
C TYR A 321 -17.74 17.55 3.50
N GLY A 322 -16.52 17.40 2.97
CA GLY A 322 -15.53 18.48 3.07
C GLY A 322 -15.76 19.62 2.07
N LEU A 323 -16.47 19.36 0.96
CA LEU A 323 -16.89 20.38 -0.01
C LEU A 323 -18.02 21.26 0.52
N GLU A 324 -18.92 20.70 1.34
CA GLU A 324 -20.00 21.44 1.99
C GLU A 324 -19.49 22.44 3.04
N LYS A 325 -18.28 22.24 3.58
CA LYS A 325 -17.65 23.14 4.56
C LYS A 325 -16.83 24.27 3.96
N SER A 326 -16.41 24.14 2.70
CA SER A 326 -15.75 25.22 1.95
C SER A 326 -16.83 26.11 1.32
N GLU A 327 -17.38 27.05 2.10
CA GLU A 327 -18.44 27.97 1.65
C GLU A 327 -17.95 28.99 0.59
N SER A 328 -16.65 29.07 0.31
CA SER A 328 -16.06 29.91 -0.74
C SER A 328 -15.41 29.07 -1.84
N PHE A 329 -15.94 29.18 -3.06
CA PHE A 329 -15.41 28.58 -4.30
C PHE A 329 -14.06 29.16 -4.76
N ASP A 330 -13.44 30.05 -3.97
CA ASP A 330 -12.36 30.95 -4.41
C ASP A 330 -10.93 30.46 -4.11
N ASP A 331 -10.74 29.26 -3.54
CA ASP A 331 -9.41 28.69 -3.33
C ASP A 331 -9.29 27.32 -4.02
N PHE A 332 -8.87 27.33 -5.28
CA PHE A 332 -8.50 26.12 -6.03
C PHE A 332 -7.47 25.26 -5.26
N LEU A 333 -6.57 25.91 -4.51
CA LEU A 333 -5.61 25.29 -3.59
C LEU A 333 -6.31 24.47 -2.48
N SER A 334 -7.35 25.02 -1.85
CA SER A 334 -8.12 24.31 -0.81
C SER A 334 -8.84 23.07 -1.35
N PHE A 335 -9.27 23.11 -2.62
CA PHE A 335 -9.89 21.97 -3.29
C PHE A 335 -8.87 20.87 -3.62
N GLU A 336 -7.69 21.22 -4.16
CA GLU A 336 -6.61 20.26 -4.40
C GLU A 336 -6.10 19.61 -3.12
N GLU A 337 -5.93 20.38 -2.04
CA GLU A 337 -5.58 19.87 -0.72
C GLU A 337 -6.64 18.91 -0.19
N HIS A 338 -7.93 19.24 -0.36
CA HIS A 338 -9.03 18.35 0.01
C HIS A 338 -8.97 17.01 -0.75
N ILE A 339 -8.83 17.05 -2.08
CA ILE A 339 -8.71 15.84 -2.91
C ILE A 339 -7.49 15.02 -2.52
N THR A 340 -6.35 15.68 -2.29
CA THR A 340 -5.10 15.05 -1.84
C THR A 340 -5.27 14.36 -0.49
N ARG A 341 -5.91 15.02 0.48
CA ARG A 341 -6.22 14.47 1.80
C ARG A 341 -7.14 13.25 1.71
N MET A 342 -8.12 13.29 0.82
CA MET A 342 -9.03 12.18 0.57
C MET A 342 -8.35 10.99 -0.06
N GLN A 343 -7.49 11.23 -1.06
CA GLN A 343 -6.68 10.19 -1.66
C GLN A 343 -5.75 9.57 -0.61
N THR A 344 -5.10 10.38 0.24
CA THR A 344 -4.27 9.94 1.36
C THR A 344 -5.06 9.09 2.36
N THR A 345 -6.29 9.50 2.70
CA THR A 345 -7.17 8.73 3.60
C THR A 345 -7.60 7.41 2.97
N ARG A 346 -7.90 7.38 1.67
CA ARG A 346 -8.17 6.14 0.91
C ARG A 346 -6.93 5.24 0.80
N GLN A 347 -5.73 5.81 0.90
CA GLN A 347 -4.50 5.04 1.07
C GLN A 347 -4.25 4.55 2.49
N LEU A 348 -5.12 4.92 3.44
CA LEU A 348 -5.00 4.60 4.86
C LEU A 348 -3.71 5.16 5.46
N SER A 349 -3.24 6.31 4.98
CA SER A 349 -1.94 6.89 5.36
C SER A 349 -2.03 7.88 6.52
N MET A 350 -3.25 8.26 6.92
CA MET A 350 -3.46 9.19 8.04
C MET A 350 -3.13 8.53 9.39
N PRO A 351 -2.54 9.27 10.36
CA PRO A 351 -2.28 8.76 11.69
C PRO A 351 -3.55 8.31 12.40
N ILE A 352 -4.62 9.12 12.34
CA ILE A 352 -5.93 8.71 12.84
C ILE A 352 -6.94 8.80 11.71
N THR A 353 -7.70 7.72 11.51
CA THR A 353 -8.80 7.70 10.54
C THR A 353 -10.11 7.46 11.26
N ILE A 354 -11.06 8.39 11.12
CA ILE A 354 -12.42 8.25 11.63
C ILE A 354 -13.27 7.62 10.51
N THR A 355 -13.90 6.49 10.82
CA THR A 355 -14.53 5.67 9.77
C THR A 355 -15.74 4.87 10.27
N THR A 356 -16.54 4.34 9.34
CA THR A 356 -17.56 3.34 9.68
C THR A 356 -16.94 1.95 9.74
N ALA A 357 -17.48 1.08 10.59
CA ALA A 357 -17.03 -0.31 10.71
C ALA A 357 -16.96 -1.04 9.35
N ASP A 358 -17.94 -0.81 8.48
CA ASP A 358 -18.03 -1.48 7.17
C ASP A 358 -16.85 -1.16 6.23
N GLN A 359 -16.19 0.00 6.37
CA GLN A 359 -15.06 0.36 5.50
C GLN A 359 -13.83 -0.51 5.77
N LEU A 360 -13.64 -0.97 7.00
CA LEU A 360 -12.50 -1.79 7.41
C LEU A 360 -12.87 -3.26 7.47
N PHE A 361 -13.96 -3.59 8.14
CA PHE A 361 -14.26 -4.98 8.50
C PHE A 361 -14.87 -5.81 7.38
N THR A 362 -15.28 -5.18 6.26
CA THR A 362 -15.60 -5.93 5.03
C THR A 362 -14.40 -6.71 4.49
N ALA A 363 -13.17 -6.41 4.93
CA ALA A 363 -11.98 -7.22 4.64
C ALA A 363 -12.10 -8.68 5.11
N VAL A 364 -13.02 -8.99 6.04
CA VAL A 364 -13.33 -10.36 6.47
C VAL A 364 -13.78 -11.25 5.31
N PHE A 365 -14.39 -10.68 4.28
CA PHE A 365 -14.83 -11.39 3.07
C PHE A 365 -13.67 -11.73 2.12
N LYS A 366 -12.44 -11.28 2.42
CA LYS A 366 -11.23 -11.56 1.63
C LYS A 366 -11.36 -11.22 0.14
N TYR A 367 -12.03 -10.11 -0.16
CA TYR A 367 -12.10 -9.57 -1.51
C TYR A 367 -10.70 -9.21 -2.03
N PRO A 368 -10.46 -9.19 -3.35
CA PRO A 368 -9.14 -8.84 -3.90
C PRO A 368 -8.58 -7.53 -3.32
N GLY A 369 -7.44 -7.60 -2.65
CA GLY A 369 -6.80 -6.43 -2.02
C GLY A 369 -7.09 -6.25 -0.52
N TYR A 370 -7.87 -7.14 0.12
CA TYR A 370 -8.10 -7.14 1.57
C TYR A 370 -6.80 -7.13 2.40
N GLU A 371 -5.71 -7.68 1.84
CA GLU A 371 -4.39 -7.71 2.49
C GLU A 371 -3.90 -6.32 2.84
N LYS A 372 -4.24 -5.29 2.04
CA LYS A 372 -3.93 -3.88 2.33
C LYS A 372 -4.55 -3.45 3.66
N ILE A 373 -5.82 -3.80 3.91
CA ILE A 373 -6.50 -3.46 5.16
C ILE A 373 -5.82 -4.20 6.32
N TYR A 374 -5.65 -5.52 6.21
CA TYR A 374 -5.07 -6.32 7.28
C TYR A 374 -3.64 -5.92 7.62
N ALA A 375 -2.79 -5.68 6.61
CA ALA A 375 -1.43 -5.19 6.82
C ALA A 375 -1.44 -3.88 7.60
N THR A 376 -2.33 -2.94 7.26
CA THR A 376 -2.47 -1.66 7.98
C THR A 376 -2.92 -1.88 9.43
N LEU A 377 -3.93 -2.73 9.65
CA LEU A 377 -4.46 -3.00 10.98
C LEU A 377 -3.46 -3.73 11.90
N MET A 378 -2.51 -4.50 11.35
CA MET A 378 -1.54 -5.24 12.18
C MET A 378 -0.65 -4.35 13.05
N TYR A 379 -0.40 -3.09 12.63
CA TYR A 379 0.37 -2.12 13.41
C TYR A 379 -0.46 -0.88 13.80
N SER A 380 -1.80 -0.99 13.74
CA SER A 380 -2.72 0.07 14.14
C SER A 380 -3.55 -0.33 15.36
N LYS A 381 -4.01 0.66 16.09
CA LYS A 381 -5.09 0.53 17.07
C LYS A 381 -6.44 0.67 16.39
N VAL A 382 -7.44 -0.03 16.92
CA VAL A 382 -8.83 0.10 16.47
C VAL A 382 -9.69 0.37 17.69
N VAL A 383 -10.44 1.46 17.63
CA VAL A 383 -11.40 1.88 18.66
C VAL A 383 -12.82 1.56 18.21
#